data_AF-A0A1F7MGX8-F1
#
_entry.id   AF-A0A1F7MGX8-F1
#
_cell.length_a   1.000
_cell.length_b   1.000
_cell.length_c   1.000
_cell.angle_alpha   90.00
_cell.angle_beta   90.00
_cell.angle_gamma   90.00
#
_symmetry.space_group_name_H-M   'P 1'
#
loop_
_entity.id
_entity.type
_entity.pdbx_description
1 polymer ?
#
loop_
_entity_poly.entity_id
_entity_poly.type
_entity_poly.pdbx_seq_one_letter_code
_entity_poly.pdbx_strand_id
1 'polypeptide(L)'
;MSDYYAPVDPDVLRRERAKARELRQSPWWKRRIADGVCHYCRRRVGRTSLTMDHLVPLGRGGRTTRGNVAPACKACNTKKRSLVPVEWEEYLRSLGAPAAD
;
A
#
# COMPACT_ATOMS: atom_id res chain seq x y z
N MET A 1 0.06 18.32 -9.75
CA MET A 1 0.26 17.71 -8.41
C MET A 1 -0.93 18.18 -7.61
N SER A 2 -1.87 17.31 -7.23
CA SER A 2 -3.22 17.70 -6.75
C SER A 2 -3.15 18.72 -5.61
N ASP A 3 -3.62 19.94 -5.87
CA ASP A 3 -3.58 21.16 -5.04
C ASP A 3 -4.37 21.08 -3.71
N TYR A 4 -4.86 19.89 -3.32
CA TYR A 4 -5.76 19.69 -2.19
C TYR A 4 -5.09 19.15 -0.92
N TYR A 5 -3.81 18.77 -0.97
CA TYR A 5 -3.12 18.18 0.19
C TYR A 5 -2.13 19.16 0.79
N ALA A 6 -2.27 19.42 2.09
CA ALA A 6 -1.29 20.21 2.83
C ALA A 6 0.10 19.57 2.71
N PRO A 7 1.16 20.37 2.47
CA PRO A 7 2.51 19.85 2.38
C PRO A 7 2.89 19.15 3.69
N VAL A 8 3.38 17.90 3.56
CA VAL A 8 3.85 17.13 4.71
C VAL A 8 5.28 17.56 5.04
N ASP A 9 5.51 17.86 6.31
CA ASP A 9 6.84 18.18 6.85
C ASP A 9 7.87 17.08 6.46
N PRO A 10 9.00 17.43 5.80
CA PRO A 10 10.06 16.50 5.44
C PRO A 10 10.59 15.65 6.61
N ASP A 11 10.64 16.20 7.81
CA ASP A 11 11.09 15.50 9.02
C ASP A 11 10.08 14.44 9.45
N VAL A 12 8.79 14.77 9.36
CA VAL A 12 7.72 13.78 9.59
C VAL A 12 7.83 12.67 8.55
N LEU A 13 8.01 13.00 7.27
CA LEU A 13 8.17 12.01 6.21
C LEU A 13 9.40 11.10 6.45
N ARG A 14 10.53 11.67 6.89
CA ARG A 14 11.74 10.91 7.24
C ARG A 14 11.47 9.94 8.39
N ARG A 15 10.82 10.41 9.47
CA ARG A 15 10.45 9.58 10.64
C ARG A 15 9.51 8.44 10.26
N GLU A 16 8.47 8.71 9.47
CA GLU A 16 7.53 7.67 9.05
C GLU A 16 8.16 6.64 8.10
N ARG A 17 9.12 7.05 7.25
CA ARG A 17 9.93 6.12 6.43
C ARG A 17 10.86 5.25 7.29
N ALA A 18 11.44 5.79 8.36
CA ALA A 18 12.25 5.00 9.30
C ALA A 18 11.38 3.92 9.99
N LYS A 19 10.24 4.31 10.55
CA LYS A 19 9.25 3.38 11.12
C LYS A 19 8.83 2.30 10.10
N ALA A 20 8.67 2.64 8.83
CA ALA A 20 8.29 1.67 7.79
C ALA A 20 9.39 0.62 7.56
N ARG A 21 10.67 1.00 7.66
CA ARG A 21 11.79 0.05 7.56
C ARG A 21 11.80 -0.91 8.74
N GLU A 22 11.64 -0.40 9.95
CA GLU A 22 11.54 -1.21 11.18
C GLU A 22 10.33 -2.16 11.13
N LEU A 23 9.15 -1.64 10.79
CA LEU A 23 7.93 -2.44 10.70
C LEU A 23 8.08 -3.56 9.65
N ARG A 24 8.74 -3.29 8.52
CA ARG A 24 8.99 -4.29 7.46
C ARG A 24 9.88 -5.45 7.94
N GLN A 25 10.74 -5.21 8.92
CA GLN A 25 11.59 -6.25 9.50
C GLN A 25 10.90 -7.04 10.63
N SER A 26 9.80 -6.51 11.17
CA SER A 26 9.08 -7.10 12.30
C SER A 26 8.51 -8.50 11.99
N PRO A 27 8.37 -9.38 13.01
CA PRO A 27 7.67 -10.66 12.88
C PRO A 27 6.23 -10.49 12.41
N TRP A 28 5.56 -9.42 12.84
CA TRP A 28 4.19 -9.11 12.42
C TRP A 28 4.11 -8.95 10.89
N TRP A 29 5.01 -8.17 10.29
CA TRP A 29 5.02 -7.99 8.84
C TRP A 29 5.35 -9.30 8.11
N LYS A 30 6.36 -10.04 8.59
CA LYS A 30 6.73 -11.36 8.03
C LYS A 30 5.54 -12.32 8.03
N ARG A 31 4.74 -12.35 9.10
CA ARG A 31 3.49 -13.13 9.17
C ARG A 31 2.42 -12.59 8.23
N ARG A 32 2.29 -11.26 8.13
CA ARG A 32 1.28 -10.61 7.27
C ARG A 32 1.48 -10.92 5.78
N ILE A 33 2.72 -11.12 5.34
CA ILE A 33 3.06 -11.47 3.94
C ILE A 33 3.21 -12.97 3.70
N ALA A 34 3.04 -13.82 4.73
CA ALA A 34 3.35 -15.25 4.65
C ALA A 34 2.52 -15.97 3.57
N ASP A 35 1.23 -15.62 3.46
CA ASP A 35 0.33 -16.20 2.46
C ASP A 35 0.69 -15.79 1.03
N GLY A 36 1.50 -14.76 0.83
CA GLY A 36 1.89 -14.31 -0.51
C GLY A 36 0.73 -13.75 -1.34
N VAL A 37 -0.35 -13.28 -0.68
CA VAL A 37 -1.56 -12.75 -1.32
C VAL A 37 -1.55 -11.23 -1.32
N CYS A 38 -1.84 -10.64 -2.49
CA CYS A 38 -2.00 -9.19 -2.62
C CYS A 38 -3.30 -8.73 -1.93
N HIS A 39 -3.24 -7.67 -1.13
CA HIS A 39 -4.39 -7.08 -0.47
C HIS A 39 -5.46 -6.60 -1.46
N TYR A 40 -5.03 -6.03 -2.59
CA TYR A 40 -5.91 -5.42 -3.60
C TYR A 40 -6.52 -6.45 -4.54
N CYS A 41 -5.72 -7.02 -5.45
CA CYS A 41 -6.25 -7.96 -6.46
C CYS A 41 -6.48 -9.38 -5.95
N ARG A 42 -6.19 -9.67 -4.67
CA ARG A 42 -6.39 -10.99 -4.03
C ARG A 42 -5.64 -12.17 -4.68
N ARG A 43 -4.84 -11.92 -5.74
CA ARG A 43 -3.99 -12.94 -6.37
C ARG A 43 -2.84 -13.34 -5.45
N ARG A 44 -2.52 -14.63 -5.47
CA ARG A 44 -1.30 -15.19 -4.86
C ARG A 44 -0.13 -14.92 -5.81
N VAL A 45 0.81 -14.10 -5.35
CA VAL A 45 2.01 -13.70 -6.11
C VAL A 45 3.31 -14.17 -5.44
N GLY A 46 3.21 -14.77 -4.26
CA GLY A 46 4.37 -15.20 -3.47
C GLY A 46 4.90 -14.09 -2.57
N ARG A 47 5.49 -14.49 -1.44
CA ARG A 47 5.96 -13.57 -0.39
C ARG A 47 6.99 -12.55 -0.90
N THR A 48 7.92 -12.99 -1.74
CA THR A 48 9.02 -12.15 -2.26
C THR A 48 8.55 -11.11 -3.27
N SER A 49 7.38 -11.30 -3.87
CA SER A 49 6.77 -10.37 -4.83
C SER A 49 5.79 -9.37 -4.19
N LEU A 50 5.64 -9.42 -2.86
CA LEU A 50 4.85 -8.46 -2.10
C LEU A 50 5.70 -7.28 -1.63
N THR A 51 5.11 -6.09 -1.73
CA THR A 51 5.64 -4.83 -1.22
C THR A 51 4.79 -4.35 -0.04
N MET A 52 5.35 -3.49 0.80
CA MET A 52 4.59 -2.78 1.83
C MET A 52 4.07 -1.49 1.22
N ASP A 53 2.76 -1.39 1.07
CA ASP A 53 2.08 -0.18 0.61
C ASP A 53 1.34 0.50 1.77
N HIS A 54 1.24 1.83 1.72
CA HIS A 54 0.50 2.64 2.67
C HIS A 54 -0.87 2.99 2.07
N LEU A 55 -1.96 2.58 2.74
CA LEU A 55 -3.34 2.82 2.30
C LEU A 55 -3.57 4.33 2.11
N VAL A 56 -3.24 5.12 3.14
CA VAL A 56 -3.05 6.56 3.04
C VAL A 56 -1.55 6.84 2.83
N PRO A 57 -1.13 7.41 1.69
CA PRO A 57 0.27 7.68 1.41
C PRO A 57 0.92 8.60 2.44
N LEU A 58 2.21 8.38 2.72
CA LEU A 58 2.97 9.24 3.65
C LEU A 58 3.01 10.70 3.18
N GLY A 59 3.13 10.94 1.87
CA GLY A 59 3.10 12.28 1.28
C GLY A 59 1.74 12.98 1.35
N ARG A 60 0.72 12.30 1.88
CA ARG A 60 -0.62 12.84 2.14
C ARG A 60 -0.99 12.74 3.63
N GLY A 61 0.02 12.72 4.50
CA GLY A 61 -0.17 12.69 5.96
C GLY A 61 -0.40 11.30 6.56
N GLY A 62 -0.36 10.24 5.75
CA GLY A 62 -0.45 8.87 6.23
C GLY A 62 0.67 8.51 7.21
N ARG A 63 0.37 7.60 8.15
CA ARG A 63 1.31 7.14 9.18
C ARG A 63 1.71 5.69 8.96
N THR A 64 2.91 5.31 9.39
CA THR A 64 3.31 3.91 9.40
C THR A 64 2.73 3.23 10.63
N THR A 65 1.55 2.63 10.47
CA THR A 65 0.90 1.80 11.49
C THR A 65 0.42 0.50 10.87
N ARG A 66 0.20 -0.54 11.70
CA ARG A 66 -0.33 -1.83 11.24
C ARG A 66 -1.65 -1.72 10.48
N GLY A 67 -2.48 -0.72 10.82
CA GLY A 67 -3.77 -0.47 10.16
C GLY A 67 -3.67 0.29 8.84
N ASN A 68 -2.56 1.01 8.61
CA ASN A 68 -2.37 1.79 7.39
C ASN A 68 -1.42 1.12 6.38
N VAL A 69 -0.87 -0.07 6.69
CA VAL A 69 0.00 -0.80 5.76
C VAL A 69 -0.63 -2.10 5.28
N ALA A 70 -0.46 -2.39 4.00
CA ALA A 70 -0.99 -3.59 3.37
C ALA A 70 0.04 -4.27 2.45
N PRO A 71 0.01 -5.61 2.34
CA PRO A 71 0.81 -6.32 1.33
C PRO A 71 0.25 -6.06 -0.07
N ALA A 72 1.05 -5.50 -0.96
CA ALA A 72 0.63 -5.20 -2.33
C ALA A 72 1.61 -5.80 -3.34
N CYS A 73 1.10 -6.48 -4.38
CA CYS A 73 1.96 -6.88 -5.50
C CYS A 73 2.47 -5.65 -6.25
N LYS A 74 3.60 -5.78 -6.95
CA LYS A 74 4.21 -4.69 -7.72
C LYS A 74 3.22 -4.03 -8.70
N ALA A 75 2.42 -4.83 -9.41
CA ALA A 75 1.45 -4.32 -10.38
C ALA A 75 0.38 -3.41 -9.73
N CYS A 76 -0.22 -3.85 -8.61
CA CYS A 76 -1.21 -3.05 -7.89
C CYS A 76 -0.57 -1.81 -7.27
N ASN A 77 0.59 -1.95 -6.62
CA ASN A 77 1.28 -0.84 -5.96
C ASN A 77 1.66 0.26 -6.98
N THR A 78 2.21 -0.12 -8.15
CA THR A 78 2.53 0.82 -9.23
C THR A 78 1.29 1.50 -9.81
N LYS A 79 0.17 0.78 -9.95
CA LYS A 79 -1.09 1.36 -10.45
C LYS A 79 -1.72 2.34 -9.45
N LYS A 80 -1.66 2.03 -8.14
CA LYS A 80 -2.15 2.92 -7.08
C LYS A 80 -1.36 4.22 -7.00
N ARG A 81 -0.02 4.18 -7.12
CA ARG A 81 0.86 5.36 -6.94
C ARG A 81 0.56 6.09 -5.61
N SER A 82 0.12 7.33 -5.68
CA SER A 82 -0.27 8.17 -4.55
C SER A 82 -1.78 8.22 -4.34
N LEU A 83 -2.57 7.42 -5.05
CA LEU A 83 -4.01 7.38 -4.88
C LEU A 83 -4.38 6.77 -3.53
N VAL A 84 -5.43 7.31 -2.91
CA VAL A 84 -6.14 6.66 -1.81
C VAL A 84 -7.22 5.72 -2.37
N PRO A 85 -7.73 4.73 -1.59
CA PRO A 85 -8.69 3.75 -2.12
C PRO A 85 -9.90 4.35 -2.84
N VAL A 86 -10.46 5.46 -2.33
CA VAL A 86 -11.60 6.15 -2.96
C VAL A 86 -11.29 6.75 -4.33
N GLU A 87 -10.04 7.19 -4.56
CA GLU A 87 -9.60 7.70 -5.86
C GLU A 87 -9.25 6.58 -6.84
N TRP A 88 -9.23 5.33 -6.38
CA TRP A 88 -8.86 4.15 -7.15
C TRP A 88 -10.01 3.14 -7.29
N GLU A 89 -11.20 3.57 -6.91
CA GLU A 89 -12.36 2.71 -6.78
C GLU A 89 -12.74 2.01 -8.09
N GLU A 90 -12.61 2.71 -9.22
CA GLU A 90 -12.88 2.15 -10.55
C GLU A 90 -11.94 0.99 -10.91
N TYR A 91 -10.66 1.08 -10.56
CA TYR A 91 -9.74 -0.04 -10.75
C TYR A 91 -10.02 -1.19 -9.77
N LEU A 92 -10.36 -0.88 -8.52
CA LEU A 92 -10.73 -1.92 -7.56
C LEU A 92 -11.99 -2.67 -8.03
N ARG A 93 -12.96 -1.97 -8.62
CA ARG A 93 -14.13 -2.57 -9.27
C ARG A 93 -13.73 -3.44 -10.46
N SER A 94 -12.81 -2.99 -11.33
CA SER A 94 -12.38 -3.80 -12.47
C SER A 94 -11.56 -5.05 -12.09
N LEU A 95 -10.97 -5.09 -10.89
CA LEU A 95 -10.35 -6.30 -10.35
C LEU A 95 -11.36 -7.35 -9.86
N GLY A 96 -12.56 -6.91 -9.47
CA GLY A 96 -13.66 -7.77 -9.01
C GLY A 96 -14.65 -8.16 -10.11
N ALA A 97 -14.57 -7.53 -11.29
CA ALA A 97 -15.36 -7.91 -12.44
C ALA A 97 -14.94 -9.32 -12.92
N PRO A 98 -15.89 -10.23 -13.21
CA PRO A 98 -15.55 -11.49 -13.88
C PRO A 98 -14.85 -11.18 -15.20
N ALA A 99 -13.91 -12.04 -15.60
CA ALA A 99 -13.33 -11.95 -16.93
C ALA A 99 -14.49 -12.00 -17.95
N ALA A 100 -14.55 -11.03 -18.86
CA ALA A 100 -15.48 -11.12 -19.97
C ALA A 100 -15.05 -12.33 -20.82
N ASP A 101 -15.99 -13.26 -21.01
CA ASP A 101 -15.83 -14.48 -21.80
C ASP A 101 -15.54 -14.18 -23.28
#